data_AF-A0A2S4PXW3-F1
#
_entry.id   AF-A0A2S4PXW3-F1
#
_cell.length_a   1.000
_cell.length_b   1.000
_cell.length_c   1.000
_cell.angle_alpha   90.00
_cell.angle_beta   90.00
_cell.angle_gamma   90.00
#
_symmetry.space_group_name_H-M   'P 1'
#
loop_
_entity.id
_entity.type
_entity.pdbx_description
1 polymer ?
#
loop_
_entity_poly.entity_id
_entity_poly.type
_entity_poly.pdbx_seq_one_letter_code
_entity_poly.pdbx_strand_id
1 'polypeptide(L)'
;MTSGRPVTPGSPTFVKIKPPQAGVPLFGCSKLYHLLELCLVSLVKLTTSCYIVHLQRLLTKDAASGDKFLGKYKDCLCCLADGNPVLPQTTQTSNGLPLVTLTPNFLCIQCNTTVTEKNRKYHSDETSHRCYVESRTGAVFCQTCNDFVLDPTLEEMRVFKYGTGNFHGNVKRKYDEAFTETTQEDLKIISANTIEASCRVSGIRGIYNMGSTCYINVILQCIVNNPLLRNWYLGCNHQSTDCPVKACMSCSLDIMFQEFYTPDATSGFCAAQVLACFWLSKRKAYEELASNNEQDAHEFLTFLAEELHEINSGSRESNQEIAVSKKLKATTSDGSCNCIIHQTFYGKTQSVIICQKCHRSKKSVQAFMDVSLAIDELPKDQVTGKPLTLQSRLEEEFKKPEVCEYHCECGSNKARKVTSIMSLPNVLCIQFKRFKQTSSGALKLSTTIFFPLKLEMLPFTHHSSSCKTKNPSMARECTYELQSVVEHVGELKKGHYVSYSRVGNQ
;
A
#
# COMPACT_ATOMS: atom_id res chain seq x y z
N MET A 1 -0.50 0.15 67.21
CA MET A 1 -0.09 -0.03 65.81
C MET A 1 -0.69 -1.32 65.31
N THR A 2 -1.82 -1.21 64.63
CA THR A 2 -2.63 -2.34 64.14
C THR A 2 -3.10 -2.01 62.73
N SER A 3 -2.98 -3.02 61.88
CA SER A 3 -3.17 -3.06 60.43
C SER A 3 -4.58 -2.72 59.95
N GLY A 4 -4.70 -1.89 58.91
CA GLY A 4 -5.93 -1.70 58.15
C GLY A 4 -5.68 -1.84 56.64
N ARG A 5 -6.26 -2.88 56.02
CA ARG A 5 -6.39 -2.99 54.56
C ARG A 5 -7.58 -2.12 54.09
N PRO A 6 -7.51 -1.44 52.92
CA PRO A 6 -8.68 -0.79 52.33
C PRO A 6 -9.66 -1.82 51.74
N VAL A 7 -10.95 -1.59 51.98
CA VAL A 7 -12.10 -2.38 51.51
C VAL A 7 -12.70 -1.70 50.26
N THR A 8 -13.07 -2.50 49.27
CA THR A 8 -13.73 -2.07 48.02
C THR A 8 -15.18 -1.61 48.28
N PRO A 9 -15.64 -0.45 47.78
CA PRO A 9 -17.05 -0.08 47.83
C PRO A 9 -17.89 -0.93 46.88
N GLY A 10 -19.03 -1.43 47.36
CA GLY A 10 -19.98 -2.25 46.60
C GLY A 10 -20.76 -1.47 45.53
N SER A 11 -21.17 -2.20 44.50
CA SER A 11 -21.98 -1.72 43.37
C SER A 11 -23.33 -1.12 43.80
N PRO A 12 -23.77 0.03 43.25
CA PRO A 12 -25.09 0.56 43.54
C PRO A 12 -26.20 -0.24 42.84
N THR A 13 -27.22 -0.56 43.63
CA THR A 13 -28.45 -1.26 43.30
C THR A 13 -29.49 -0.33 42.63
N PHE A 14 -30.16 -0.87 41.60
CA PHE A 14 -31.48 -0.51 41.07
C PHE A 14 -31.92 0.97 41.06
N VAL A 15 -31.70 1.66 39.94
CA VAL A 15 -32.45 2.89 39.59
C VAL A 15 -33.83 2.52 39.06
N LYS A 16 -34.90 2.85 39.80
CA LYS A 16 -36.29 2.74 39.33
C LYS A 16 -36.58 3.85 38.30
N ILE A 17 -36.77 3.46 37.04
CA ILE A 17 -37.23 4.35 35.96
C ILE A 17 -38.74 4.57 36.10
N LYS A 18 -39.19 5.84 36.18
CA LYS A 18 -40.62 6.20 36.20
C LYS A 18 -41.25 6.04 34.80
N PRO A 19 -42.53 5.66 34.68
CA PRO A 19 -43.22 5.62 33.38
C PRO A 19 -43.46 7.05 32.83
N PRO A 20 -43.46 7.24 31.50
CA PRO A 20 -43.58 8.56 30.86
C PRO A 20 -44.99 9.16 30.98
N GLN A 21 -45.06 10.47 31.26
CA GLN A 21 -46.28 11.28 31.18
C GLN A 21 -46.48 11.82 29.75
N ALA A 22 -47.73 11.84 29.27
CA ALA A 22 -48.07 12.37 27.96
C ALA A 22 -47.93 13.91 27.91
N GLY A 23 -47.18 14.44 26.93
CA GLY A 23 -47.27 15.85 26.54
C GLY A 23 -45.99 16.70 26.50
N VAL A 24 -44.77 16.16 26.69
CA VAL A 24 -43.53 16.95 26.57
C VAL A 24 -42.50 16.23 25.68
N PRO A 25 -41.96 16.85 24.62
CA PRO A 25 -40.98 16.20 23.75
C PRO A 25 -39.55 16.40 24.26
N LEU A 26 -38.82 15.29 24.46
CA LEU A 26 -37.37 15.25 24.63
C LEU A 26 -36.78 14.45 23.46
N PHE A 27 -35.97 15.14 22.66
CA PHE A 27 -35.02 14.68 21.63
C PHE A 27 -35.27 13.38 20.84
N GLY A 28 -35.20 13.50 19.51
CA GLY A 28 -34.42 12.55 18.69
C GLY A 28 -35.17 11.38 18.08
N CYS A 29 -35.83 11.66 16.95
CA CYS A 29 -36.17 10.79 15.81
C CYS A 29 -35.86 9.27 15.88
N SER A 30 -36.89 8.43 15.74
CA SER A 30 -36.87 7.26 14.83
C SER A 30 -38.26 6.64 14.63
N LYS A 31 -38.52 6.22 13.37
CA LYS A 31 -39.65 5.45 12.82
C LYS A 31 -40.86 6.22 12.28
N LEU A 32 -40.76 6.56 11.00
CA LEU A 32 -41.86 6.38 10.03
C LEU A 32 -41.27 5.90 8.69
N TYR A 33 -40.80 4.64 8.71
CA TYR A 33 -40.61 3.82 7.53
C TYR A 33 -41.84 2.93 7.41
N HIS A 34 -42.74 3.26 6.49
CA HIS A 34 -43.57 2.32 5.70
C HIS A 34 -44.69 3.10 5.02
N LEU A 35 -44.47 3.52 3.77
CA LEU A 35 -45.44 3.53 2.68
C LEU A 35 -44.76 4.09 1.43
N LEU A 36 -44.91 3.37 0.32
CA LEU A 36 -44.62 3.74 -1.07
C LEU A 36 -43.19 3.42 -1.59
N GLU A 37 -42.96 2.12 -1.83
CA GLU A 37 -42.41 1.70 -3.12
C GLU A 37 -43.49 1.88 -4.18
N LEU A 38 -43.19 2.63 -5.25
CA LEU A 38 -43.52 2.34 -6.66
C LEU A 38 -43.16 3.56 -7.53
N CYS A 39 -42.35 3.30 -8.56
CA CYS A 39 -42.00 4.16 -9.70
C CYS A 39 -40.96 5.31 -9.50
N LEU A 40 -39.77 5.10 -10.08
CA LEU A 40 -38.90 6.11 -10.71
C LEU A 40 -38.35 7.28 -9.85
N VAL A 41 -37.72 7.02 -8.70
CA VAL A 41 -36.70 7.92 -8.11
C VAL A 41 -35.76 7.09 -7.21
N SER A 42 -34.62 6.62 -7.72
CA SER A 42 -33.74 5.70 -6.96
C SER A 42 -32.27 6.13 -6.89
N LEU A 43 -31.98 7.42 -6.73
CA LEU A 43 -30.57 7.87 -6.67
C LEU A 43 -30.15 8.73 -5.48
N VAL A 44 -30.96 8.94 -4.45
CA VAL A 44 -30.46 9.61 -3.24
C VAL A 44 -31.20 9.17 -1.98
N LYS A 45 -30.63 8.22 -1.22
CA LYS A 45 -31.00 7.99 0.18
C LYS A 45 -30.11 8.89 1.04
N LEU A 46 -30.66 10.01 1.53
CA LEU A 46 -29.90 11.10 2.13
C LEU A 46 -29.99 11.14 3.65
N THR A 47 -28.83 11.20 4.30
CA THR A 47 -28.64 11.66 5.69
C THR A 47 -28.44 13.17 5.73
N THR A 48 -28.72 13.78 6.89
CA THR A 48 -28.83 15.22 7.13
C THR A 48 -27.47 15.95 7.21
N SER A 49 -26.74 16.08 6.09
CA SER A 49 -25.53 16.93 6.02
C SER A 49 -25.68 18.09 5.01
N CYS A 50 -25.04 19.23 5.29
CA CYS A 50 -25.18 20.47 4.52
C CYS A 50 -24.66 20.35 3.06
N TYR A 51 -23.60 19.56 2.82
CA TYR A 51 -23.05 19.35 1.47
C TYR A 51 -23.98 18.53 0.56
N ILE A 52 -24.73 17.61 1.14
CA ILE A 52 -25.75 16.80 0.48
C ILE A 52 -26.85 17.71 -0.08
N VAL A 53 -27.25 18.77 0.64
CA VAL A 53 -28.32 19.69 0.21
C VAL A 53 -27.90 20.50 -1.02
N HIS A 54 -26.62 20.88 -1.14
CA HIS A 54 -26.12 21.61 -2.30
C HIS A 54 -25.96 20.73 -3.53
N LEU A 55 -25.48 19.49 -3.35
CA LEU A 55 -25.42 18.52 -4.43
C LEU A 55 -26.83 18.14 -4.89
N GLN A 56 -27.75 17.89 -3.95
CA GLN A 56 -29.16 17.62 -4.23
C GLN A 56 -29.79 18.77 -5.02
N ARG A 57 -29.64 20.04 -4.60
CA ARG A 57 -30.13 21.21 -5.35
C ARG A 57 -29.55 21.35 -6.76
N LEU A 58 -28.36 20.80 -7.02
CA LEU A 58 -27.75 20.81 -8.35
C LEU A 58 -28.27 19.66 -9.21
N LEU A 59 -28.52 18.50 -8.61
CA LEU A 59 -29.03 17.29 -9.26
C LEU A 59 -30.55 17.26 -9.45
N THR A 60 -31.33 17.93 -8.59
CA THR A 60 -32.81 17.95 -8.64
C THR A 60 -33.40 19.12 -9.40
N LYS A 61 -32.58 20.01 -9.98
CA LYS A 61 -33.05 21.12 -10.81
C LYS A 61 -33.79 20.64 -12.07
N ASP A 62 -33.31 19.56 -12.70
CA ASP A 62 -33.92 18.85 -13.82
C ASP A 62 -33.34 17.44 -13.89
N ALA A 63 -34.12 16.41 -14.25
CA ALA A 63 -33.63 15.03 -14.35
C ALA A 63 -32.43 14.88 -15.31
N ALA A 64 -32.42 15.64 -16.41
CA ALA A 64 -31.31 15.70 -17.37
C ALA A 64 -30.01 16.31 -16.80
N SER A 65 -30.11 17.17 -15.78
CA SER A 65 -28.94 17.78 -15.14
C SER A 65 -28.18 16.78 -14.27
N GLY A 66 -28.89 15.85 -13.62
CA GLY A 66 -28.30 14.76 -12.85
C GLY A 66 -27.50 13.80 -13.72
N ASP A 67 -28.08 13.36 -14.85
CA ASP A 67 -27.40 12.46 -15.79
C ASP A 67 -26.17 13.13 -16.43
N LYS A 68 -26.26 14.42 -16.75
CA LYS A 68 -25.12 15.20 -17.26
C LYS A 68 -23.99 15.31 -16.24
N PHE A 69 -24.32 15.53 -14.97
CA PHE A 69 -23.34 15.54 -13.88
C PHE A 69 -22.65 14.17 -13.74
N LEU A 70 -23.43 13.10 -13.69
CA LEU A 70 -22.92 11.72 -13.59
C LEU A 70 -22.04 11.35 -14.80
N GLY A 71 -22.44 11.72 -16.01
CA GLY A 71 -21.64 11.53 -17.21
C GLY A 71 -20.30 12.25 -17.13
N LYS A 72 -20.30 13.53 -16.73
CA LYS A 72 -19.06 14.31 -16.57
C LYS A 72 -18.18 13.81 -15.44
N TYR A 73 -18.76 13.36 -14.33
CA TYR A 73 -18.02 12.73 -13.24
C TYR A 73 -17.35 11.44 -13.72
N LYS A 74 -18.05 10.58 -14.49
CA LYS A 74 -17.48 9.39 -15.11
C LYS A 74 -16.36 9.75 -16.08
N ASP A 75 -16.51 10.79 -16.90
CA ASP A 75 -15.44 11.27 -17.79
C ASP A 75 -14.20 11.71 -17.00
N CYS A 76 -14.39 12.44 -15.89
CA CYS A 76 -13.30 12.81 -14.98
C CYS A 76 -12.61 11.56 -14.42
N LEU A 77 -13.38 10.58 -13.91
CA LEU A 77 -12.81 9.34 -13.39
C LEU A 77 -12.09 8.52 -14.46
N CYS A 78 -12.58 8.48 -15.71
CA CYS A 78 -11.85 7.88 -16.84
C CYS A 78 -10.54 8.63 -17.13
N CYS A 79 -10.56 9.95 -17.14
CA CYS A 79 -9.35 10.77 -17.31
C CYS A 79 -8.31 10.48 -16.22
N LEU A 80 -8.77 10.28 -14.98
CA LEU A 80 -7.92 9.99 -13.82
C LEU A 80 -7.39 8.55 -13.80
N ALA A 81 -8.23 7.57 -14.12
CA ALA A 81 -7.92 6.15 -13.98
C ALA A 81 -7.33 5.51 -15.25
N ASP A 82 -7.78 5.94 -16.43
CA ASP A 82 -7.39 5.36 -17.72
C ASP A 82 -6.48 6.29 -18.55
N GLY A 83 -6.46 7.59 -18.22
CA GLY A 83 -5.68 8.61 -18.93
C GLY A 83 -4.22 8.68 -18.49
N ASN A 84 -3.44 9.52 -19.19
CA ASN A 84 -2.05 9.81 -18.79
C ASN A 84 -2.07 10.54 -17.43
N PRO A 85 -1.40 10.03 -16.37
CA PRO A 85 -1.44 10.62 -15.03
C PRO A 85 -0.87 12.05 -14.95
N VAL A 86 -0.15 12.50 -15.98
CA VAL A 86 0.32 13.89 -16.10
C VAL A 86 -0.83 14.84 -16.43
N LEU A 87 -1.85 14.41 -17.18
CA LEU A 87 -2.94 15.28 -17.63
C LEU A 87 -3.76 15.87 -16.46
N PRO A 88 -4.21 15.07 -15.46
CA PRO A 88 -4.92 15.61 -14.30
C PRO A 88 -4.03 16.46 -13.38
N GLN A 89 -2.71 16.37 -13.52
CA GLN A 89 -1.73 17.17 -12.78
C GLN A 89 -1.28 18.41 -13.56
N THR A 90 -1.79 18.62 -14.78
CA THR A 90 -1.46 19.76 -15.64
C THR A 90 -2.59 20.78 -15.63
N THR A 91 -2.27 22.03 -15.37
CA THR A 91 -3.20 23.18 -15.49
C THR A 91 -2.65 24.16 -16.51
N GLN A 92 -3.51 25.00 -17.09
CA GLN A 92 -3.05 26.12 -17.91
C GLN A 92 -2.82 27.34 -17.02
N THR A 93 -1.65 27.97 -17.17
CA THR A 93 -1.37 29.27 -16.55
C THR A 93 -2.18 30.38 -17.21
N SER A 94 -2.24 31.57 -16.60
CA SER A 94 -2.87 32.77 -17.18
C SER A 94 -2.36 33.12 -18.59
N ASN A 95 -1.17 32.65 -18.95
CA ASN A 95 -0.51 32.89 -20.22
C ASN A 95 -0.66 31.71 -21.20
N GLY A 96 -1.51 30.72 -20.88
CA GLY A 96 -1.78 29.55 -21.73
C GLY A 96 -0.71 28.44 -21.70
N LEU A 97 0.35 28.60 -20.90
CA LEU A 97 1.41 27.59 -20.78
C LEU A 97 0.98 26.45 -19.84
N PRO A 98 1.28 25.17 -20.17
CA PRO A 98 1.00 24.03 -19.31
C PRO A 98 1.92 24.02 -18.09
N LEU A 99 1.34 23.93 -16.90
CA LEU A 99 2.04 23.82 -15.62
C LEU A 99 1.65 22.50 -14.95
N VAL A 100 2.64 21.64 -14.73
CA VAL A 100 2.49 20.38 -13.98
C VAL A 100 2.81 20.66 -12.51
N THR A 101 1.89 20.29 -11.60
CA THR A 101 2.06 20.51 -10.15
C THR A 101 2.15 19.20 -9.39
N LEU A 102 2.92 19.19 -8.29
CA LEU A 102 2.95 18.07 -7.35
C LEU A 102 1.75 18.08 -6.40
N THR A 103 1.10 19.22 -6.23
CA THR A 103 -0.15 19.43 -5.46
C THR A 103 -1.38 19.01 -6.27
N PRO A 104 -2.47 18.57 -5.61
CA PRO A 104 -3.65 18.12 -6.35
C PRO A 104 -4.27 19.30 -7.10
N ASN A 105 -4.79 18.99 -8.29
CA ASN A 105 -5.61 19.89 -9.07
C ASN A 105 -7.07 19.44 -9.00
N PHE A 106 -7.96 20.32 -9.44
CA PHE A 106 -9.39 20.17 -9.36
C PHE A 106 -9.97 20.25 -10.77
N LEU A 107 -10.55 19.16 -11.22
CA LEU A 107 -11.23 19.07 -12.51
C LEU A 107 -12.66 19.56 -12.31
N CYS A 108 -13.07 20.62 -13.00
CA CYS A 108 -14.45 21.06 -12.92
C CYS A 108 -15.39 19.99 -13.52
N ILE A 109 -16.51 19.69 -12.86
CA ILE A 109 -17.50 18.75 -13.43
C ILE A 109 -18.38 19.46 -14.47
N GLN A 110 -18.50 20.78 -14.35
CA GLN A 110 -19.40 21.60 -15.16
C GLN A 110 -18.74 22.16 -16.43
N CYS A 111 -17.41 22.14 -16.51
CA CYS A 111 -16.64 22.51 -17.71
C CYS A 111 -15.38 21.65 -17.83
N ASN A 112 -14.66 21.70 -18.96
CA ASN A 112 -13.46 20.87 -19.17
C ASN A 112 -12.17 21.50 -18.60
N THR A 113 -12.28 22.42 -17.62
CA THR A 113 -11.13 23.15 -17.07
C THR A 113 -10.56 22.43 -15.85
N THR A 114 -9.25 22.24 -15.83
CA THR A 114 -8.49 21.78 -14.66
C THR A 114 -7.81 22.98 -14.01
N VAL A 115 -8.05 23.18 -12.72
CA VAL A 115 -7.56 24.33 -11.96
C VAL A 115 -6.78 23.89 -10.73
N THR A 116 -5.82 24.70 -10.28
CA THR A 116 -5.13 24.47 -9.00
C THR A 116 -6.04 24.80 -7.83
N GLU A 117 -5.67 24.37 -6.62
CA GLU A 117 -6.41 24.69 -5.39
C GLU A 117 -6.66 26.19 -5.22
N LYS A 118 -5.64 27.02 -5.50
CA LYS A 118 -5.71 28.48 -5.41
C LYS A 118 -6.65 29.08 -6.46
N ASN A 119 -6.62 28.55 -7.69
CA ASN A 119 -7.39 29.08 -8.81
C ASN A 119 -8.85 28.60 -8.84
N ARG A 120 -9.17 27.57 -8.06
CA ARG A 120 -10.53 27.04 -7.92
C ARG A 120 -11.55 28.08 -7.45
N LYS A 121 -11.17 28.95 -6.50
CA LYS A 121 -12.05 30.02 -6.00
C LYS A 121 -12.38 31.04 -7.08
N TYR A 122 -11.34 31.57 -7.75
CA TYR A 122 -11.51 32.51 -8.86
C TYR A 122 -12.38 31.93 -9.98
N HIS A 123 -12.14 30.67 -10.38
CA HIS A 123 -12.97 29.99 -11.38
C HIS A 123 -14.42 29.87 -10.93
N SER A 124 -14.67 29.55 -9.65
CA SER A 124 -16.02 29.47 -9.11
C SER A 124 -16.74 30.82 -9.08
N ASP A 125 -16.03 31.88 -8.73
CA ASP A 125 -16.58 33.23 -8.65
C ASP A 125 -16.91 33.78 -10.05
N GLU A 126 -16.07 33.52 -11.05
CA GLU A 126 -16.30 33.95 -12.44
C GLU A 126 -17.39 33.13 -13.17
N THR A 127 -17.39 31.81 -13.00
CA THR A 127 -18.24 30.91 -13.80
C THR A 127 -19.44 30.37 -13.05
N SER A 128 -19.54 30.64 -11.74
CA SER A 128 -20.54 30.03 -10.84
C SER A 128 -20.51 28.50 -10.79
N HIS A 129 -19.40 27.87 -11.22
CA HIS A 129 -19.20 26.43 -11.10
C HIS A 129 -18.76 26.05 -9.68
N ARG A 130 -19.43 25.07 -9.08
CA ARG A 130 -19.33 24.78 -7.63
C ARG A 130 -18.83 23.38 -7.32
N CYS A 131 -18.82 22.47 -8.29
CA CYS A 131 -18.44 21.08 -8.09
C CYS A 131 -17.18 20.73 -8.89
N TYR A 132 -16.23 20.10 -8.20
CA TYR A 132 -14.93 19.72 -8.74
C TYR A 132 -14.58 18.29 -8.36
N VAL A 133 -13.71 17.64 -9.12
CA VAL A 133 -13.13 16.33 -8.80
C VAL A 133 -11.65 16.53 -8.50
N GLU A 134 -11.19 16.07 -7.35
CA GLU A 134 -9.78 16.14 -7.00
C GLU A 134 -8.95 15.15 -7.83
N SER A 135 -7.83 15.60 -8.39
CA SER A 135 -7.02 14.85 -9.36
C SER A 135 -6.24 13.66 -8.79
N ARG A 136 -6.19 13.50 -7.47
CA ARG A 136 -5.50 12.38 -6.82
C ARG A 136 -6.45 11.27 -6.42
N THR A 137 -7.54 11.64 -5.75
CA THR A 137 -8.46 10.70 -5.13
C THR A 137 -9.68 10.41 -6.00
N GLY A 138 -10.03 11.32 -6.91
CA GLY A 138 -11.30 11.31 -7.62
C GLY A 138 -12.48 11.74 -6.74
N ALA A 139 -12.23 12.23 -5.52
CA ALA A 139 -13.29 12.70 -4.63
C ALA A 139 -13.92 14.00 -5.15
N VAL A 140 -15.23 14.13 -4.95
CA VAL A 140 -15.95 15.34 -5.33
C VAL A 140 -15.80 16.40 -4.25
N PHE A 141 -15.39 17.61 -4.64
CA PHE A 141 -15.25 18.76 -3.78
C PHE A 141 -16.35 19.80 -4.09
N CYS A 142 -17.02 20.30 -3.05
CA CYS A 142 -18.02 21.36 -3.16
C CYS A 142 -17.43 22.71 -2.71
N GLN A 143 -17.32 23.67 -3.64
CA GLN A 143 -16.80 25.01 -3.34
C GLN A 143 -17.67 25.78 -2.33
N THR A 144 -18.98 25.61 -2.38
CA THR A 144 -19.91 26.34 -1.50
C THR A 144 -19.78 25.89 -0.05
N CYS A 145 -19.61 24.58 0.17
CA CYS A 145 -19.37 24.01 1.50
C CYS A 145 -17.91 24.12 1.93
N ASN A 146 -17.02 24.37 0.97
CA ASN A 146 -15.58 24.28 1.13
C ASN A 146 -15.14 22.94 1.75
N ASP A 147 -15.77 21.84 1.31
CA ASP A 147 -15.58 20.51 1.84
C ASP A 147 -15.81 19.43 0.77
N PHE A 148 -15.32 18.22 1.03
CA PHE A 148 -15.55 17.05 0.19
C PHE A 148 -16.98 16.52 0.35
N VAL A 149 -17.54 16.06 -0.75
CA VAL A 149 -18.88 15.48 -0.82
C VAL A 149 -18.74 13.98 -0.59
N LEU A 150 -19.20 13.54 0.58
CA LEU A 150 -19.26 12.12 0.95
C LEU A 150 -20.64 11.57 0.57
N ASP A 151 -20.75 11.09 -0.66
CA ASP A 151 -21.94 10.40 -1.16
C ASP A 151 -21.60 8.93 -1.44
N PRO A 152 -22.28 7.95 -0.79
CA PRO A 152 -21.99 6.53 -0.97
C PRO A 152 -22.05 6.05 -2.42
N THR A 153 -22.95 6.60 -3.24
CA THR A 153 -23.10 6.19 -4.64
C THR A 153 -21.96 6.72 -5.51
N LEU A 154 -21.54 7.97 -5.29
CA LEU A 154 -20.35 8.54 -5.97
C LEU A 154 -19.06 7.80 -5.55
N GLU A 155 -19.00 7.36 -4.30
CA GLU A 155 -17.88 6.60 -3.74
C GLU A 155 -17.81 5.17 -4.31
N GLU A 156 -18.92 4.45 -4.37
CA GLU A 156 -18.97 3.13 -5.02
C GLU A 156 -18.52 3.18 -6.48
N MET A 157 -19.02 4.16 -7.26
CA MET A 157 -18.58 4.33 -8.66
C MET A 157 -17.09 4.60 -8.78
N ARG A 158 -16.53 5.38 -7.86
CA ARG A 158 -15.10 5.69 -7.80
C ARG A 158 -14.30 4.42 -7.50
N VAL A 159 -14.66 3.69 -6.45
CA VAL A 159 -14.01 2.43 -6.05
C VAL A 159 -14.09 1.40 -7.18
N PHE A 160 -15.24 1.21 -7.80
CA PHE A 160 -15.37 0.28 -8.92
C PHE A 160 -14.51 0.68 -10.11
N LYS A 161 -14.45 1.97 -10.44
CA LYS A 161 -13.63 2.45 -11.56
C LYS A 161 -12.14 2.26 -11.31
N TYR A 162 -11.66 2.58 -10.11
CA TYR A 162 -10.23 2.38 -9.76
C TYR A 162 -9.87 0.90 -9.60
N GLY A 163 -10.76 0.09 -9.03
CA GLY A 163 -10.49 -1.33 -8.78
C GLY A 163 -10.69 -2.25 -9.98
N THR A 164 -11.79 -2.10 -10.72
CA THR A 164 -12.18 -3.01 -11.82
C THR A 164 -12.04 -2.42 -13.22
N GLY A 165 -11.88 -1.10 -13.30
CA GLY A 165 -11.87 -0.35 -14.56
C GLY A 165 -13.21 -0.06 -15.19
N ASN A 166 -14.29 -0.55 -14.58
CA ASN A 166 -15.66 -0.33 -15.00
C ASN A 166 -16.43 0.45 -13.92
N PHE A 167 -17.51 1.11 -14.32
CA PHE A 167 -18.40 1.83 -13.39
C PHE A 167 -19.48 0.95 -12.76
N HIS A 168 -19.57 -0.33 -13.16
CA HIS A 168 -20.57 -1.28 -12.68
C HIS A 168 -19.91 -2.61 -12.35
N GLY A 169 -20.27 -3.19 -11.20
CA GLY A 169 -19.82 -4.50 -10.76
C GLY A 169 -20.49 -5.65 -11.53
N ASN A 170 -20.13 -5.86 -12.79
CA ASN A 170 -20.55 -7.05 -13.54
C ASN A 170 -19.58 -8.23 -13.41
N VAL A 171 -18.60 -8.16 -12.50
CA VAL A 171 -17.82 -9.32 -12.10
C VAL A 171 -18.18 -9.60 -10.64
N LYS A 172 -19.07 -10.57 -10.43
CA LYS A 172 -19.23 -11.23 -9.13
C LYS A 172 -17.89 -11.90 -8.78
N ARG A 173 -16.92 -11.15 -8.26
CA ARG A 173 -15.89 -11.74 -7.42
C ARG A 173 -16.62 -12.21 -6.18
N LYS A 174 -16.70 -13.52 -6.02
CA LYS A 174 -17.39 -14.25 -4.94
C LYS A 174 -16.71 -14.04 -3.56
N TYR A 175 -15.99 -12.93 -3.37
CA TYR A 175 -15.07 -12.70 -2.27
C TYR A 175 -15.43 -11.46 -1.41
N ASP A 176 -16.44 -10.67 -1.79
CA ASP A 176 -16.78 -9.43 -1.07
C ASP A 176 -17.98 -9.53 -0.11
N GLU A 177 -18.60 -10.70 0.07
CA GLU A 177 -19.68 -10.85 1.07
C GLU A 177 -19.15 -10.87 2.53
N ALA A 178 -17.82 -10.83 2.75
CA ALA A 178 -17.24 -10.82 4.10
C ALA A 178 -17.14 -9.43 4.75
N PHE A 179 -17.35 -8.34 4.01
CA PHE A 179 -17.16 -6.97 4.52
C PHE A 179 -18.38 -6.04 4.40
N THR A 180 -19.52 -6.50 3.88
CA THR A 180 -20.67 -5.62 3.61
C THR A 180 -21.90 -5.80 4.50
N GLU A 181 -21.86 -6.66 5.52
CA GLU A 181 -22.92 -6.68 6.55
C GLU A 181 -22.34 -6.33 7.92
N THR A 182 -21.87 -5.09 8.06
CA THR A 182 -21.65 -4.50 9.39
C THR A 182 -23.03 -4.36 10.03
N THR A 183 -23.34 -5.22 11.00
CA THR A 183 -24.61 -5.14 11.72
C THR A 183 -24.69 -3.80 12.46
N GLN A 184 -25.90 -3.32 12.80
CA GLN A 184 -26.03 -2.10 13.62
C GLN A 184 -25.33 -2.22 14.98
N GLU A 185 -25.05 -3.44 15.44
CA GLU A 185 -24.29 -3.72 16.65
C GLU A 185 -22.79 -3.48 16.42
N ASP A 186 -22.24 -3.92 15.29
CA ASP A 186 -20.85 -3.65 14.91
C ASP A 186 -20.58 -2.14 14.79
N LEU A 187 -21.48 -1.37 14.19
CA LEU A 187 -21.33 0.10 14.12
C LEU A 187 -21.32 0.77 15.50
N LYS A 188 -22.12 0.27 16.45
CA LYS A 188 -22.12 0.76 17.83
C LYS A 188 -20.84 0.38 18.55
N ILE A 189 -20.37 -0.86 18.38
CA ILE A 189 -19.10 -1.33 18.95
C ILE A 189 -17.93 -0.52 18.38
N ILE A 190 -17.91 -0.28 17.07
CA ILE A 190 -16.93 0.59 16.42
C ILE A 190 -16.99 1.97 17.05
N SER A 191 -18.15 2.65 17.04
CA SER A 191 -18.27 4.00 17.62
C SER A 191 -17.91 4.10 19.11
N ALA A 192 -18.08 3.03 19.88
CA ALA A 192 -17.80 3.00 21.31
C ALA A 192 -16.33 2.64 21.62
N ASN A 193 -15.63 2.00 20.69
CA ASN A 193 -14.26 1.49 20.89
C ASN A 193 -13.24 2.07 19.89
N THR A 194 -13.66 2.91 18.95
CA THR A 194 -12.78 3.68 18.06
C THR A 194 -12.82 5.15 18.44
N ILE A 195 -11.63 5.72 18.58
CA ILE A 195 -11.46 7.18 18.64
C ILE A 195 -11.30 7.62 17.19
N GLU A 196 -11.96 8.70 16.76
CA GLU A 196 -11.65 9.32 15.46
C GLU A 196 -10.15 9.64 15.46
N ALA A 197 -9.39 8.93 14.64
CA ALA A 197 -7.96 9.15 14.51
C ALA A 197 -7.78 10.62 14.10
N SER A 198 -7.13 11.41 14.96
CA SER A 198 -6.82 12.79 14.60
C SER A 198 -6.00 12.77 13.31
N CYS A 199 -6.12 13.79 12.45
CA CYS A 199 -5.33 13.85 11.21
C CYS A 199 -3.81 13.81 11.44
N ARG A 200 -3.36 13.88 12.71
CA ARG A 200 -1.97 13.74 13.15
C ARG A 200 -1.54 12.29 13.36
N VAL A 201 -2.47 11.35 13.56
CA VAL A 201 -2.20 9.90 13.69
C VAL A 201 -2.01 9.26 12.31
N SER A 202 -1.09 9.83 11.54
CA SER A 202 -0.76 9.39 10.18
C SER A 202 0.33 8.31 10.17
N GLY A 203 0.80 7.86 11.33
CA GLY A 203 1.98 7.00 11.46
C GLY A 203 3.31 7.71 11.15
N ILE A 204 3.29 9.03 10.93
CA ILE A 204 4.51 9.79 10.60
C ILE A 204 5.27 10.11 11.88
N ARG A 205 6.21 9.25 12.23
CA ARG A 205 7.04 9.37 13.43
C ARG A 205 8.47 8.97 13.13
N GLY A 206 9.45 9.79 13.53
CA GLY A 206 10.88 9.44 13.34
C GLY A 206 11.31 8.34 14.31
N ILE A 207 12.30 7.52 13.95
CA ILE A 207 12.93 6.54 14.84
C ILE A 207 14.30 7.07 15.26
N TYR A 208 14.58 7.11 16.57
CA TYR A 208 15.88 7.58 17.07
C TYR A 208 17.01 6.64 16.64
N ASN A 209 18.15 7.24 16.27
CA ASN A 209 19.37 6.48 16.01
C ASN A 209 20.05 6.13 17.34
N MET A 210 20.30 4.84 17.58
CA MET A 210 20.89 4.32 18.82
C MET A 210 22.35 3.90 18.63
N GLY A 211 23.09 4.66 17.81
CA GLY A 211 24.47 4.38 17.40
C GLY A 211 24.57 4.31 15.88
N SER A 212 24.73 3.09 15.35
CA SER A 212 24.82 2.81 13.90
C SER A 212 23.55 2.16 13.35
N THR A 213 22.39 2.49 13.91
CA THR A 213 21.11 1.80 13.60
C THR A 213 20.36 2.41 12.43
N CYS A 214 20.99 3.29 11.63
CA CYS A 214 20.31 3.95 10.52
C CYS A 214 19.80 2.96 9.45
N TYR A 215 20.54 1.89 9.17
CA TYR A 215 20.13 0.83 8.24
C TYR A 215 18.87 0.07 8.74
N ILE A 216 18.73 -0.10 10.05
CA ILE A 216 17.54 -0.67 10.69
C ILE A 216 16.38 0.31 10.58
N ASN A 217 16.60 1.55 10.99
CA ASN A 217 15.56 2.57 11.10
C ASN A 217 14.88 2.82 9.74
N VAL A 218 15.62 2.89 8.64
CA VAL A 218 15.04 3.11 7.31
C VAL A 218 14.15 1.94 6.85
N ILE A 219 14.51 0.70 7.20
CA ILE A 219 13.71 -0.47 6.85
C ILE A 219 12.46 -0.55 7.72
N LEU A 220 12.57 -0.27 9.02
CA LEU A 220 11.42 -0.17 9.91
C LEU A 220 10.44 0.92 9.47
N GLN A 221 10.94 2.07 9.01
CA GLN A 221 10.11 3.12 8.40
C GLN A 221 9.39 2.63 7.14
N CYS A 222 10.04 1.83 6.28
CA CYS A 222 9.39 1.26 5.11
C CYS A 222 8.29 0.25 5.50
N ILE A 223 8.54 -0.55 6.54
CA ILE A 223 7.61 -1.58 7.05
C ILE A 223 6.39 -0.94 7.72
N VAL A 224 6.58 0.04 8.61
CA VAL A 224 5.48 0.66 9.35
C VAL A 224 4.53 1.44 8.44
N ASN A 225 5.05 1.96 7.33
CA ASN A 225 4.26 2.65 6.31
C ASN A 225 3.65 1.67 5.28
N ASN A 226 3.88 0.36 5.38
CA ASN A 226 3.28 -0.61 4.48
C ASN A 226 1.82 -0.94 4.89
N PRO A 227 0.83 -0.67 4.02
CA PRO A 227 -0.58 -0.82 4.39
C PRO A 227 -0.96 -2.29 4.66
N LEU A 228 -0.35 -3.24 3.96
CA LEU A 228 -0.66 -4.66 4.14
C LEU A 228 -0.15 -5.15 5.50
N LEU A 229 1.07 -4.79 5.87
CA LEU A 229 1.62 -5.12 7.18
C LEU A 229 0.89 -4.38 8.30
N ARG A 230 0.61 -3.08 8.10
CA ARG A 230 -0.17 -2.26 9.04
C ARG A 230 -1.51 -2.89 9.36
N ASN A 231 -2.29 -3.22 8.33
CA ASN A 231 -3.62 -3.82 8.51
C ASN A 231 -3.52 -5.21 9.15
N TRP A 232 -2.47 -5.97 8.85
CA TRP A 232 -2.26 -7.27 9.45
C TRP A 232 -1.93 -7.19 10.95
N TYR A 233 -1.01 -6.30 11.35
CA TYR A 233 -0.64 -6.11 12.76
C TYR A 233 -1.77 -5.46 13.56
N LEU A 234 -2.37 -4.37 13.06
CA LEU A 234 -3.49 -3.70 13.73
C LEU A 234 -4.78 -4.54 13.72
N GLY A 235 -4.88 -5.54 12.85
CA GLY A 235 -5.92 -6.57 12.87
C GLY A 235 -5.70 -7.65 13.95
N CYS A 236 -4.70 -7.47 14.82
CA CYS A 236 -4.39 -8.34 15.95
C CYS A 236 -4.07 -9.79 15.54
N ASN A 237 -3.47 -9.98 14.35
CA ASN A 237 -3.11 -11.31 13.83
C ASN A 237 -1.85 -11.92 14.48
N HIS A 238 -1.08 -11.13 15.24
CA HIS A 238 0.03 -11.60 16.05
C HIS A 238 0.11 -10.82 17.37
N GLN A 239 -0.56 -11.34 18.40
CA GLN A 239 -0.60 -10.70 19.72
C GLN A 239 0.47 -11.26 20.66
N SER A 240 1.05 -10.38 21.49
CA SER A 240 2.04 -10.79 22.49
C SER A 240 1.48 -11.72 23.57
N THR A 241 0.17 -11.67 23.84
CA THR A 241 -0.51 -12.52 24.84
C THR A 241 -0.54 -13.99 24.42
N ASP A 242 -0.67 -14.23 23.11
CA ASP A 242 -0.85 -15.55 22.54
C ASP A 242 0.46 -16.14 22.01
N CYS A 243 1.55 -15.36 22.06
CA CYS A 243 2.84 -15.73 21.53
C CYS A 243 3.71 -16.43 22.60
N PRO A 244 4.08 -17.71 22.41
CA PRO A 244 4.92 -18.43 23.37
C PRO A 244 6.40 -18.05 23.27
N VAL A 245 6.80 -17.27 22.26
CA VAL A 245 8.19 -16.93 21.96
C VAL A 245 8.64 -15.76 22.82
N LYS A 246 9.61 -16.00 23.71
CA LYS A 246 10.32 -14.93 24.43
C LYS A 246 11.12 -14.08 23.44
N ALA A 247 11.05 -12.75 23.58
CA ALA A 247 11.69 -11.78 22.68
C ALA A 247 11.34 -12.01 21.20
N CYS A 248 10.03 -12.06 20.90
CA CYS A 248 9.53 -12.24 19.55
C CYS A 248 9.64 -10.94 18.73
N MET A 249 10.26 -11.02 17.54
CA MET A 249 10.35 -9.89 16.61
C MET A 249 8.96 -9.43 16.15
N SER A 250 8.07 -10.37 15.84
CA SER A 250 6.71 -10.04 15.37
C SER A 250 5.89 -9.35 16.48
N CYS A 251 6.04 -9.73 17.76
CA CYS A 251 5.43 -8.98 18.87
C CYS A 251 6.01 -7.55 19.00
N SER A 252 7.31 -7.38 18.75
CA SER A 252 7.93 -6.05 18.81
C SER A 252 7.45 -5.15 17.68
N LEU A 253 7.19 -5.71 16.48
CA LEU A 253 6.56 -4.98 15.39
C LEU A 253 5.10 -4.66 15.71
N ASP A 254 4.33 -5.58 16.28
CA ASP A 254 2.95 -5.32 16.73
C ASP A 254 2.88 -4.11 17.67
N ILE A 255 3.73 -4.07 18.71
CA ILE A 255 3.84 -2.93 19.62
C ILE A 255 4.26 -1.66 18.87
N MET A 256 5.20 -1.76 17.93
CA MET A 256 5.61 -0.62 17.10
C MET A 256 4.43 -0.07 16.28
N PHE A 257 3.64 -0.92 15.62
CA PHE A 257 2.47 -0.47 14.86
C PHE A 257 1.45 0.23 15.78
N GLN A 258 1.19 -0.32 16.97
CA GLN A 258 0.31 0.31 17.95
C GLN A 258 0.84 1.68 18.41
N GLU A 259 2.13 1.80 18.69
CA GLU A 259 2.79 3.05 19.10
C GLU A 259 2.90 4.12 18.00
N PHE A 260 2.82 3.72 16.73
CA PHE A 260 2.81 4.65 15.60
C PHE A 260 1.41 5.13 15.24
N TYR A 261 0.39 4.29 15.42
CA TYR A 261 -0.98 4.53 14.93
C TYR A 261 -2.03 4.71 16.04
N THR A 262 -1.66 4.67 17.32
CA THR A 262 -2.58 4.92 18.45
C THR A 262 -2.37 6.29 19.11
N PRO A 263 -1.17 6.65 19.57
CA PRO A 263 -1.00 7.91 20.30
C PRO A 263 -0.90 9.12 19.36
N ASP A 264 -1.43 10.26 19.79
CA ASP A 264 -1.18 11.59 19.18
C ASP A 264 0.24 12.12 19.50
N ALA A 265 1.23 11.23 19.60
CA ALA A 265 2.60 11.56 19.98
C ALA A 265 3.46 11.82 18.73
N THR A 266 4.00 13.04 18.62
CA THR A 266 4.94 13.42 17.54
C THR A 266 6.40 13.26 17.92
N SER A 267 6.69 12.84 19.17
CA SER A 267 8.07 12.59 19.63
C SER A 267 8.68 11.40 18.88
N GLY A 268 10.01 11.32 18.77
CA GLY A 268 10.63 10.16 18.13
C GLY A 268 10.29 8.84 18.83
N PHE A 269 10.24 7.76 18.07
CA PHE A 269 10.09 6.39 18.56
C PHE A 269 11.46 5.80 18.90
N CYS A 270 11.54 5.10 20.03
CA CYS A 270 12.73 4.35 20.40
C CYS A 270 12.50 2.86 20.09
N ALA A 271 13.21 2.32 19.10
CA ALA A 271 13.08 0.92 18.69
C ALA A 271 13.79 -0.06 19.64
N ALA A 272 13.76 0.20 20.95
CA ALA A 272 14.48 -0.58 21.96
C ALA A 272 14.05 -2.05 22.01
N GLN A 273 12.76 -2.35 21.83
CA GLN A 273 12.26 -3.73 21.86
C GLN A 273 12.71 -4.54 20.62
N VAL A 274 12.70 -3.90 19.46
CA VAL A 274 13.21 -4.48 18.21
C VAL A 274 14.72 -4.75 18.34
N LEU A 275 15.49 -3.78 18.85
CA LEU A 275 16.90 -3.97 19.17
C LEU A 275 17.12 -5.09 20.21
N ALA A 276 16.34 -5.13 21.28
CA ALA A 276 16.44 -6.18 22.29
C ALA A 276 16.16 -7.57 21.70
N CYS A 277 15.21 -7.70 20.77
CA CYS A 277 14.98 -8.96 20.07
C CYS A 277 16.19 -9.38 19.25
N PHE A 278 16.90 -8.43 18.61
CA PHE A 278 18.14 -8.73 17.92
C PHE A 278 19.22 -9.21 18.89
N TRP A 279 19.42 -8.50 20.00
CA TRP A 279 20.46 -8.79 20.98
C TRP A 279 20.24 -10.10 21.77
N LEU A 280 18.98 -10.45 22.03
CA LEU A 280 18.63 -11.65 22.80
C LEU A 280 18.51 -12.91 21.94
N SER A 281 18.53 -12.77 20.62
CA SER A 281 18.41 -13.90 19.74
C SER A 281 19.72 -14.68 19.66
N LYS A 282 19.60 -16.02 19.61
CA LYS A 282 20.74 -16.94 19.60
C LYS A 282 21.22 -17.32 18.19
N ARG A 283 20.67 -16.76 17.11
CA ARG A 283 21.14 -17.11 15.76
C ARG A 283 22.38 -16.29 15.43
N LYS A 284 23.36 -16.93 14.79
CA LYS A 284 24.62 -16.27 14.39
C LYS A 284 24.43 -15.00 13.56
N ALA A 285 23.41 -14.96 12.70
CA ALA A 285 23.05 -13.76 11.94
C ALA A 285 22.74 -12.54 12.83
N TYR A 286 22.20 -12.77 14.04
CA TYR A 286 21.96 -11.72 15.01
C TYR A 286 23.25 -11.22 15.70
N GLU A 287 24.32 -12.02 15.77
CA GLU A 287 25.59 -11.61 16.39
C GLU A 287 26.28 -10.50 15.56
N GLU A 288 26.21 -10.59 14.23
CA GLU A 288 26.78 -9.58 13.33
C GLU A 288 25.90 -8.31 13.25
N LEU A 289 24.58 -8.46 13.32
CA LEU A 289 23.61 -7.35 13.33
C LEU A 289 23.47 -6.64 14.69
N ALA A 290 23.68 -7.36 15.79
CA ALA A 290 23.68 -6.78 17.15
C ALA A 290 24.98 -6.03 17.46
N SER A 291 26.00 -6.15 16.60
CA SER A 291 27.18 -5.30 16.69
C SER A 291 26.80 -3.85 16.36
N ASN A 292 27.40 -2.87 17.06
CA ASN A 292 27.19 -1.43 16.80
C ASN A 292 27.85 -0.95 15.49
N ASN A 293 28.06 -1.85 14.53
CA ASN A 293 28.68 -1.58 13.25
C ASN A 293 27.65 -1.15 12.21
N GLU A 294 28.12 -0.42 11.19
CA GLU A 294 27.31 -0.08 10.02
C GLU A 294 27.15 -1.34 9.15
N GLN A 295 25.93 -1.60 8.67
CA GLN A 295 25.57 -2.79 7.89
C GLN A 295 24.70 -2.43 6.67
N ASP A 296 24.49 -3.38 5.77
CA ASP A 296 23.65 -3.18 4.57
C ASP A 296 22.15 -3.27 4.90
N ALA A 297 21.37 -2.29 4.41
CA ALA A 297 19.93 -2.22 4.70
C ALA A 297 19.11 -3.31 3.96
N HIS A 298 19.55 -3.77 2.78
CA HIS A 298 18.88 -4.85 2.05
C HIS A 298 19.14 -6.21 2.70
N GLU A 299 20.34 -6.43 3.20
CA GLU A 299 20.65 -7.62 4.01
C GLU A 299 19.75 -7.66 5.26
N PHE A 300 19.63 -6.54 5.97
CA PHE A 300 18.73 -6.42 7.12
C PHE A 300 17.26 -6.69 6.75
N LEU A 301 16.77 -6.16 5.62
CA LEU A 301 15.41 -6.42 5.14
C LEU A 301 15.16 -7.91 4.87
N THR A 302 16.10 -8.55 4.16
CA THR A 302 16.01 -9.99 3.83
C THR A 302 15.97 -10.82 5.09
N PHE A 303 16.87 -10.53 6.02
CA PHE A 303 16.92 -11.18 7.31
C PHE A 303 15.61 -11.00 8.11
N LEU A 304 15.11 -9.77 8.21
CA LEU A 304 13.87 -9.47 8.92
C LEU A 304 12.67 -10.21 8.30
N ALA A 305 12.61 -10.29 6.96
CA ALA A 305 11.56 -11.03 6.27
C ALA A 305 11.62 -12.54 6.58
N GLU A 306 12.81 -13.15 6.60
CA GLU A 306 13.00 -14.56 6.98
C GLU A 306 12.58 -14.81 8.43
N GLU A 307 12.96 -13.95 9.36
CA GLU A 307 12.58 -14.08 10.77
C GLU A 307 11.07 -13.98 10.98
N LEU A 308 10.43 -13.01 10.32
CA LEU A 308 8.99 -12.85 10.36
C LEU A 308 8.26 -13.99 9.64
N HIS A 309 8.85 -14.55 8.58
CA HIS A 309 8.33 -15.76 7.95
C HIS A 309 8.32 -16.90 8.95
N GLU A 310 9.45 -17.24 9.57
CA GLU A 310 9.58 -18.36 10.52
C GLU A 310 8.64 -18.24 11.73
N ILE A 311 8.46 -17.02 12.23
CA ILE A 311 7.56 -16.75 13.37
C ILE A 311 6.09 -16.93 12.95
N ASN A 312 5.70 -16.43 11.77
CA ASN A 312 4.29 -16.34 11.36
C ASN A 312 3.82 -17.51 10.49
N SER A 313 4.71 -18.36 9.98
CA SER A 313 4.40 -19.60 9.24
C SER A 313 4.11 -20.79 10.16
N GLY A 314 4.47 -20.69 11.44
CA GLY A 314 4.43 -21.80 12.39
C GLY A 314 5.54 -22.84 12.18
N SER A 315 6.61 -22.52 11.43
CA SER A 315 7.72 -23.44 11.15
C SER A 315 8.82 -23.49 12.21
N ARG A 316 8.75 -22.69 13.29
CA ARG A 316 9.65 -22.86 14.43
C ARG A 316 9.37 -24.17 15.15
N GLU A 317 10.12 -25.21 14.80
CA GLU A 317 10.32 -26.37 15.65
C GLU A 317 10.94 -25.89 16.97
N SER A 318 10.14 -25.92 18.03
CA SER A 318 10.58 -25.68 19.38
C SER A 318 11.62 -26.72 19.76
N ASN A 319 12.90 -26.35 19.78
CA ASN A 319 13.97 -27.11 20.46
C ASN A 319 13.81 -27.06 21.99
N GLN A 320 12.61 -27.33 22.49
CA GLN A 320 12.32 -27.62 23.89
C GLN A 320 10.99 -28.38 23.96
N GLU A 321 11.07 -29.55 24.58
CA GLU A 321 9.97 -30.41 24.98
C GLU A 321 8.86 -29.57 25.64
N ILE A 322 7.74 -29.38 24.94
CA ILE A 322 6.37 -29.35 25.47
C ILE A 322 5.46 -29.39 24.23
N ALA A 323 4.88 -30.57 24.02
CA ALA A 323 3.80 -30.77 23.06
C ALA A 323 2.53 -30.08 23.60
N VAL A 324 2.31 -28.83 23.24
CA VAL A 324 1.01 -28.17 23.42
C VAL A 324 0.60 -27.51 22.10
N SER A 325 -0.39 -28.15 21.48
CA SER A 325 -1.33 -27.58 20.50
C SER A 325 -0.82 -27.37 19.07
N LYS A 326 -1.01 -28.41 18.25
CA LYS A 326 -1.27 -28.31 16.81
C LYS A 326 -2.32 -27.21 16.54
N LYS A 327 -1.90 -26.01 16.14
CA LYS A 327 -2.76 -25.06 15.42
C LYS A 327 -2.00 -24.54 14.20
N LEU A 328 -2.57 -24.84 13.04
CA LEU A 328 -2.25 -24.33 11.70
C LEU A 328 -0.81 -24.57 11.19
N LYS A 329 -0.58 -25.76 10.60
CA LYS A 329 0.31 -25.82 9.43
C LYS A 329 -0.36 -24.99 8.32
N ALA A 330 0.04 -23.74 8.17
CA ALA A 330 -0.46 -22.84 7.13
C ALA A 330 0.25 -23.12 5.79
N THR A 331 0.30 -24.39 5.40
CA THR A 331 0.70 -24.83 4.06
C THR A 331 -0.58 -25.17 3.32
N THR A 332 -0.87 -24.46 2.24
CA THR A 332 -1.96 -24.85 1.34
C THR A 332 -1.64 -26.22 0.72
N SER A 333 -2.63 -26.91 0.17
CA SER A 333 -2.46 -28.19 -0.53
C SER A 333 -1.46 -28.15 -1.70
N ASP A 334 -1.07 -26.94 -2.14
CA ASP A 334 -0.09 -26.65 -3.20
C ASP A 334 1.34 -26.40 -2.67
N GLY A 335 1.60 -26.62 -1.37
CA GLY A 335 2.93 -26.43 -0.79
C GLY A 335 3.40 -24.97 -0.70
N SER A 336 2.49 -23.99 -0.85
CA SER A 336 2.79 -22.57 -0.65
C SER A 336 2.54 -22.13 0.78
N CYS A 337 3.44 -21.29 1.31
CA CYS A 337 3.34 -20.72 2.64
C CYS A 337 2.31 -19.58 2.68
N ASN A 338 1.44 -19.59 3.68
CA ASN A 338 0.40 -18.58 3.87
C ASN A 338 0.77 -17.47 4.88
N CYS A 339 2.06 -17.29 5.20
CA CYS A 339 2.45 -16.23 6.13
C CYS A 339 2.34 -14.84 5.48
N ILE A 340 2.18 -13.81 6.31
CA ILE A 340 2.05 -12.41 5.86
C ILE A 340 3.21 -11.97 4.96
N ILE A 341 4.44 -12.43 5.25
CA ILE A 341 5.62 -12.09 4.46
C ILE A 341 5.54 -12.65 3.04
N HIS A 342 5.18 -13.93 2.88
CA HIS A 342 5.03 -14.56 1.56
C HIS A 342 3.86 -13.97 0.77
N GLN A 343 2.76 -13.61 1.44
CA GLN A 343 1.64 -12.92 0.78
C GLN A 343 1.98 -11.49 0.35
N THR A 344 2.90 -10.82 1.05
CA THR A 344 3.22 -9.41 0.82
C THR A 344 4.34 -9.24 -0.20
N PHE A 345 5.49 -9.88 0.02
CA PHE A 345 6.74 -9.58 -0.71
C PHE A 345 7.14 -10.63 -1.74
N TYR A 346 6.58 -11.85 -1.69
CA TYR A 346 7.09 -12.94 -2.54
C TYR A 346 6.35 -13.06 -3.86
N GLY A 347 7.13 -13.06 -4.95
CA GLY A 347 6.69 -13.39 -6.29
C GLY A 347 7.28 -14.72 -6.77
N LYS A 348 6.98 -15.09 -8.01
CA LYS A 348 7.57 -16.25 -8.70
C LYS A 348 8.13 -15.83 -10.05
N THR A 349 9.39 -16.13 -10.30
CA THR A 349 10.00 -16.05 -11.64
C THR A 349 10.00 -17.42 -12.31
N GLN A 350 9.93 -17.40 -13.64
CA GLN A 350 10.08 -18.57 -14.48
C GLN A 350 11.28 -18.38 -15.39
N SER A 351 12.25 -19.27 -15.27
CA SER A 351 13.40 -19.37 -16.17
C SER A 351 13.16 -20.50 -17.18
N VAL A 352 13.35 -20.20 -18.47
CA VAL A 352 13.26 -21.16 -19.57
C VAL A 352 14.63 -21.26 -20.23
N ILE A 353 15.29 -22.41 -20.07
CA ILE A 353 16.58 -22.70 -20.69
C ILE A 353 16.31 -23.47 -21.99
N ILE A 354 16.73 -22.90 -23.13
CA ILE A 354 16.53 -23.46 -24.47
C ILE A 354 17.89 -23.85 -25.04
N CYS A 355 18.07 -25.13 -25.36
CA CYS A 355 19.27 -25.61 -26.05
C CYS A 355 19.36 -25.01 -27.46
N GLN A 356 20.51 -24.48 -27.85
CA GLN A 356 20.67 -23.89 -29.18
C GLN A 356 20.80 -24.92 -30.31
N LYS A 357 21.08 -26.19 -30.00
CA LYS A 357 21.25 -27.27 -30.98
C LYS A 357 19.95 -28.05 -31.24
N CYS A 358 19.28 -28.51 -30.19
CA CYS A 358 18.08 -29.36 -30.31
C CYS A 358 16.76 -28.65 -29.96
N HIS A 359 16.82 -27.37 -29.57
CA HIS A 359 15.66 -26.56 -29.18
C HIS A 359 14.78 -27.10 -28.04
N ARG A 360 15.22 -28.14 -27.31
CA ARG A 360 14.55 -28.58 -26.09
C ARG A 360 14.63 -27.50 -25.02
N SER A 361 13.51 -27.28 -24.34
CA SER A 361 13.38 -26.27 -23.28
C SER A 361 13.17 -26.92 -21.91
N LYS A 362 13.94 -26.48 -20.91
CA LYS A 362 13.71 -26.80 -19.49
C LYS A 362 13.13 -25.58 -18.78
N LYS A 363 12.01 -25.76 -18.08
CA LYS A 363 11.35 -24.70 -17.29
C LYS A 363 11.66 -24.91 -15.81
N SER A 364 12.03 -23.85 -15.11
CA SER A 364 12.20 -23.84 -13.66
C SER A 364 11.50 -22.62 -13.08
N VAL A 365 10.78 -22.83 -11.97
CA VAL A 365 10.08 -21.77 -11.24
C VAL A 365 10.81 -21.55 -9.92
N GLN A 366 11.07 -20.29 -9.59
CA GLN A 366 11.76 -19.91 -8.35
C GLN A 366 10.98 -18.77 -7.69
N ALA A 367 10.88 -18.81 -6.37
CA ALA A 367 10.33 -17.69 -5.60
C ALA A 367 11.38 -16.58 -5.44
N PHE A 368 10.95 -15.33 -5.38
CA PHE A 368 11.83 -14.19 -5.13
C PHE A 368 11.13 -13.19 -4.19
N MET A 369 11.91 -12.52 -3.34
CA MET A 369 11.43 -11.44 -2.47
C MET A 369 11.72 -10.07 -3.08
N ASP A 370 12.86 -9.91 -3.75
CA ASP A 370 13.27 -8.69 -4.42
C ASP A 370 13.86 -8.96 -5.81
N VAL A 371 13.94 -7.90 -6.62
CA VAL A 371 14.59 -7.88 -7.92
C VAL A 371 15.85 -7.04 -7.83
N SER A 372 17.01 -7.69 -7.92
CA SER A 372 18.31 -7.04 -7.77
C SER A 372 18.92 -6.67 -9.14
N LEU A 373 18.86 -5.40 -9.51
CA LEU A 373 19.24 -4.89 -10.84
C LEU A 373 20.69 -4.38 -10.88
N ALA A 374 21.44 -4.81 -11.90
CA ALA A 374 22.80 -4.36 -12.14
C ALA A 374 22.85 -2.91 -12.69
N ILE A 375 23.83 -2.15 -12.20
CA ILE A 375 24.17 -0.80 -12.69
C ILE A 375 25.51 -0.92 -13.42
N ASP A 376 25.54 -1.47 -14.62
CA ASP A 376 26.77 -1.39 -15.42
C ASP A 376 26.93 0.02 -15.98
N GLU A 377 28.17 0.54 -15.92
CA GLU A 377 28.52 1.74 -16.67
C GLU A 377 28.31 1.44 -18.15
N LEU A 378 27.44 2.22 -18.81
CA LEU A 378 27.38 2.20 -20.26
C LEU A 378 28.81 2.40 -20.79
N PRO A 379 29.27 1.61 -21.78
CA PRO A 379 30.59 1.76 -22.36
C PRO A 379 30.83 3.23 -22.70
N LYS A 380 32.01 3.77 -22.34
CA LYS A 380 32.39 5.18 -22.53
C LYS A 380 32.27 5.67 -23.98
N ASP A 381 32.12 4.75 -24.95
CA ASP A 381 31.89 5.04 -26.37
C ASP A 381 30.40 5.25 -26.76
N GLN A 382 29.45 5.02 -25.86
CA GLN A 382 28.03 5.37 -26.07
C GLN A 382 27.62 6.51 -25.14
N VAL A 383 28.28 7.67 -25.29
CA VAL A 383 27.73 8.97 -24.85
C VAL A 383 26.60 9.37 -25.79
N THR A 384 25.57 8.53 -25.91
CA THR A 384 24.23 9.07 -26.17
C THR A 384 23.72 9.50 -24.81
N GLY A 385 23.50 10.80 -24.59
CA GLY A 385 23.07 11.40 -23.33
C GLY A 385 21.67 10.99 -22.84
N LYS A 386 21.33 9.70 -22.95
CA LYS A 386 20.08 9.13 -22.47
C LYS A 386 20.23 8.79 -20.98
N PRO A 387 19.38 9.33 -20.10
CA PRO A 387 19.46 9.05 -18.67
C PRO A 387 19.24 7.57 -18.37
N LEU A 388 19.96 7.04 -17.38
CA LEU A 388 19.76 5.67 -16.90
C LEU A 388 18.41 5.58 -16.16
N THR A 389 17.51 4.73 -16.65
CA THR A 389 16.16 4.59 -16.07
C THR A 389 15.93 3.21 -15.48
N LEU A 390 15.06 3.11 -14.47
CA LEU A 390 14.61 1.82 -13.93
C LEU A 390 14.02 0.92 -15.03
N GLN A 391 13.23 1.49 -15.94
CA GLN A 391 12.64 0.75 -17.06
C GLN A 391 13.73 0.09 -17.92
N SER A 392 14.81 0.80 -18.23
CA SER A 392 15.92 0.26 -19.03
C SER A 392 16.63 -0.91 -18.35
N ARG A 393 16.74 -0.89 -17.01
CA ARG A 393 17.36 -1.96 -16.23
C ARG A 393 16.47 -3.20 -16.17
N LEU A 394 15.16 -3.03 -16.01
CA LEU A 394 14.19 -4.13 -16.06
C LEU A 394 14.14 -4.78 -17.44
N GLU A 395 14.25 -3.99 -18.51
CA GLU A 395 14.34 -4.53 -19.88
C GLU A 395 15.60 -5.35 -20.09
N GLU A 396 16.74 -4.88 -19.58
CA GLU A 396 17.99 -5.64 -19.64
C GLU A 396 17.90 -6.95 -18.84
N GLU A 397 17.26 -6.95 -17.67
CA GLU A 397 17.12 -8.15 -16.82
C GLU A 397 16.15 -9.19 -17.41
N PHE A 398 14.97 -8.77 -17.89
CA PHE A 398 13.90 -9.71 -18.26
C PHE A 398 13.71 -9.92 -19.77
N LYS A 399 14.08 -8.95 -20.63
CA LYS A 399 13.91 -9.11 -22.10
C LYS A 399 15.15 -9.64 -22.78
N LYS A 400 16.34 -9.36 -22.25
CA LYS A 400 17.61 -9.79 -22.86
C LYS A 400 17.87 -11.25 -22.49
N PRO A 401 17.93 -12.17 -23.46
CA PRO A 401 18.27 -13.55 -23.16
C PRO A 401 19.73 -13.66 -22.71
N GLU A 402 19.96 -14.40 -21.63
CA GLU A 402 21.29 -14.72 -21.16
C GLU A 402 21.84 -15.95 -21.90
N VAL A 403 23.09 -15.89 -22.32
CA VAL A 403 23.81 -17.08 -22.80
C VAL A 403 24.34 -17.81 -21.57
N CYS A 404 23.99 -19.08 -21.43
CA CYS A 404 24.44 -19.89 -20.30
C CYS A 404 25.05 -21.21 -20.77
N GLU A 405 25.97 -21.71 -19.96
CA GLU A 405 26.51 -23.06 -20.13
C GLU A 405 25.52 -24.07 -19.53
N TYR A 406 24.98 -24.92 -20.38
CA TYR A 406 24.05 -25.97 -19.97
C TYR A 406 24.36 -27.23 -20.74
N HIS A 407 24.69 -28.30 -20.01
CA HIS A 407 24.92 -29.60 -20.59
C HIS A 407 23.59 -30.25 -20.99
N CYS A 408 23.30 -30.23 -22.28
CA CYS A 408 22.14 -30.87 -22.85
C CYS A 408 22.46 -32.30 -23.26
N GLU A 409 21.52 -33.23 -23.09
CA GLU A 409 21.61 -34.64 -23.52
C GLU A 409 21.99 -34.83 -25.01
N CYS A 410 21.82 -33.81 -25.86
CA CYS A 410 22.25 -33.82 -27.26
C CYS A 410 23.75 -33.51 -27.48
N GLY A 411 24.53 -33.38 -26.40
CA GLY A 411 25.95 -33.09 -26.40
C GLY A 411 26.32 -31.62 -26.63
N SER A 412 25.35 -30.69 -26.55
CA SER A 412 25.61 -29.24 -26.64
C SER A 412 25.78 -28.64 -25.24
N ASN A 413 26.75 -27.72 -25.10
CA ASN A 413 26.94 -26.93 -23.89
C ASN A 413 26.41 -25.49 -24.02
N LYS A 414 25.91 -25.09 -25.20
CA LYS A 414 25.37 -23.74 -25.45
C LYS A 414 23.86 -23.73 -25.30
N ALA A 415 23.36 -22.93 -24.36
CA ALA A 415 21.93 -22.68 -24.17
C ALA A 415 21.63 -21.19 -24.01
N ARG A 416 20.36 -20.86 -24.22
CA ARG A 416 19.79 -19.54 -24.03
C ARG A 416 18.81 -19.60 -22.86
N LYS A 417 19.02 -18.80 -21.82
CA LYS A 417 18.09 -18.65 -20.69
C LYS A 417 17.26 -17.39 -20.88
N VAL A 418 15.95 -17.52 -20.73
CA VAL A 418 15.00 -16.40 -20.70
C VAL A 418 14.28 -16.43 -19.37
N THR A 419 14.30 -15.32 -18.65
CA THR A 419 13.63 -15.18 -17.35
C THR A 419 12.42 -14.28 -17.51
N SER A 420 11.28 -14.66 -16.95
CA SER A 420 10.07 -13.84 -16.93
C SER A 420 9.38 -13.93 -15.58
N ILE A 421 8.56 -12.95 -15.22
CA ILE A 421 7.80 -12.98 -13.98
C ILE A 421 6.52 -13.80 -14.20
N MET A 422 6.36 -14.87 -13.43
CA MET A 422 5.17 -15.74 -13.46
C MET A 422 4.10 -15.23 -12.50
N SER A 423 4.51 -14.76 -11.31
CA SER A 423 3.62 -14.16 -10.32
C SER A 423 4.29 -12.92 -9.73
N LEU A 424 3.58 -11.80 -9.74
CA LEU A 424 4.00 -10.54 -9.14
C LEU A 424 3.63 -10.52 -7.64
N PRO A 425 4.50 -9.99 -6.75
CA PRO A 425 4.18 -9.82 -5.33
C PRO A 425 3.25 -8.62 -5.10
N ASN A 426 2.52 -8.55 -3.99
CA ASN A 426 1.72 -7.34 -3.69
C ASN A 426 2.61 -6.10 -3.44
N VAL A 427 3.83 -6.32 -2.93
CA VAL A 427 4.85 -5.29 -2.72
C VAL A 427 6.12 -5.73 -3.43
N LEU A 428 6.51 -4.99 -4.47
CA LEU A 428 7.72 -5.28 -5.25
C LEU A 428 8.92 -4.51 -4.68
N CYS A 429 9.87 -5.24 -4.11
CA CYS A 429 11.16 -4.69 -3.68
C CYS A 429 12.16 -4.68 -4.84
N ILE A 430 12.80 -3.55 -5.10
CA ILE A 430 13.83 -3.41 -6.14
C ILE A 430 15.11 -2.93 -5.49
N GLN A 431 16.17 -3.74 -5.60
CA GLN A 431 17.51 -3.39 -5.14
C GLN A 431 18.36 -2.99 -6.35
N PHE A 432 19.04 -1.85 -6.30
CA PHE A 432 20.07 -1.54 -7.29
C PHE A 432 21.44 -1.97 -6.75
N LYS A 433 22.17 -2.80 -7.51
CA LYS A 433 23.51 -3.28 -7.15
C LYS A 433 24.53 -2.16 -7.29
N ARG A 434 24.57 -1.27 -6.28
CA ARG A 434 25.45 -0.09 -6.23
C ARG A 434 26.87 -0.40 -5.80
N PHE A 435 27.16 -1.62 -5.34
CA PHE A 435 28.49 -1.99 -4.89
C PHE A 435 29.09 -3.01 -5.86
N LYS A 436 30.26 -2.69 -6.40
CA LYS A 436 30.98 -3.54 -7.35
C LYS A 436 32.37 -3.86 -6.81
N GLN A 437 32.71 -5.14 -6.77
CA GLN A 437 34.07 -5.57 -6.47
C GLN A 437 34.94 -5.37 -7.71
N THR A 438 36.05 -4.65 -7.56
CA THR A 438 37.11 -4.48 -8.58
C THR A 438 38.40 -5.12 -8.09
N SER A 439 39.37 -5.29 -8.99
CA SER A 439 40.70 -5.82 -8.64
C SER A 439 41.43 -4.97 -7.60
N SER A 440 41.13 -3.68 -7.50
CA SER A 440 41.68 -2.72 -6.54
C SER A 440 40.85 -2.55 -5.26
N GLY A 441 39.74 -3.28 -5.11
CA GLY A 441 38.82 -3.17 -3.96
C GLY A 441 37.37 -2.93 -4.36
N ALA A 442 36.50 -2.67 -3.38
CA ALA A 442 35.09 -2.45 -3.61
C ALA A 442 34.78 -0.97 -3.92
N LEU A 443 33.94 -0.69 -4.92
CA LEU A 443 33.56 0.66 -5.35
C LEU A 443 32.04 0.85 -5.23
N LYS A 444 31.61 2.04 -4.78
CA LYS A 444 30.21 2.47 -4.80
C LYS A 444 29.90 3.21 -6.11
N LEU A 445 28.84 2.81 -6.78
CA LEU A 445 28.30 3.43 -7.99
C LEU A 445 27.29 4.51 -7.61
N SER A 446 27.70 5.76 -7.77
CA SER A 446 26.90 6.96 -7.49
C SER A 446 25.99 7.39 -8.65
N THR A 447 25.91 6.61 -9.72
CA THR A 447 25.08 6.89 -10.90
C THR A 447 23.62 7.12 -10.51
N THR A 448 23.08 8.27 -10.93
CA THR A 448 21.66 8.61 -10.76
C THR A 448 20.80 7.70 -11.64
N ILE A 449 19.76 7.12 -11.06
CA ILE A 449 18.78 6.28 -11.76
C ILE A 449 17.43 6.97 -11.67
N PHE A 450 16.82 7.23 -12.81
CA PHE A 450 15.48 7.81 -12.88
C PHE A 450 14.43 6.69 -12.81
N PHE A 451 13.51 6.80 -11.86
CA PHE A 451 12.40 5.86 -11.68
C PHE A 451 11.07 6.61 -11.65
N PRO A 452 9.99 6.02 -12.20
CA PRO A 452 8.68 6.64 -12.19
C PRO A 452 7.96 6.46 -10.84
N LEU A 453 6.96 7.30 -10.56
CA LEU A 453 6.06 7.11 -9.41
C LEU A 453 5.05 5.97 -9.61
N LYS A 454 4.77 5.60 -10.86
CA LYS A 454 3.97 4.43 -11.24
C LYS A 454 4.77 3.54 -12.17
N LEU A 455 4.84 2.24 -11.88
CA LEU A 455 5.66 1.28 -12.61
C LEU A 455 4.77 0.18 -13.21
N GLU A 456 4.70 0.10 -14.55
CA GLU A 456 3.99 -0.97 -15.25
C GLU A 456 4.90 -2.20 -15.42
N MET A 457 4.53 -3.30 -14.77
CA MET A 457 5.31 -4.55 -14.81
C MET A 457 4.80 -5.57 -15.84
N LEU A 458 3.62 -5.34 -16.45
CA LEU A 458 3.01 -6.24 -17.44
C LEU A 458 3.99 -6.71 -18.54
N PRO A 459 4.84 -5.84 -19.15
CA PRO A 459 5.77 -6.25 -20.21
C PRO A 459 6.84 -7.26 -19.78
N PHE A 460 7.06 -7.44 -18.48
CA PHE A 460 8.07 -8.34 -17.92
C PHE A 460 7.47 -9.66 -17.41
N THR A 461 6.15 -9.81 -17.52
CA THR A 461 5.42 -11.02 -17.11
C THR A 461 5.32 -12.03 -18.26
N HIS A 462 5.11 -13.31 -17.92
CA HIS A 462 4.83 -14.37 -18.91
C HIS A 462 3.61 -14.05 -19.81
N HIS A 463 2.66 -13.24 -19.31
CA HIS A 463 1.47 -12.82 -20.05
C HIS A 463 1.78 -11.86 -21.21
N SER A 464 2.92 -11.16 -21.19
CA SER A 464 3.33 -10.26 -22.27
C SER A 464 3.45 -10.96 -23.63
N SER A 465 3.77 -12.26 -23.63
CA SER A 465 3.90 -13.08 -24.84
C SER A 465 2.57 -13.61 -25.38
N SER A 466 1.52 -13.65 -24.55
CA SER A 466 0.24 -14.30 -24.87
C SER A 466 -0.84 -13.32 -25.33
N CYS A 467 -0.79 -12.06 -24.87
CA CYS A 467 -1.82 -11.06 -25.17
C CYS A 467 -1.37 -10.10 -26.29
N LYS A 468 -1.85 -10.33 -27.52
CA LYS A 468 -1.70 -9.37 -28.64
C LYS A 468 -2.59 -8.13 -28.48
N THR A 469 -3.61 -8.21 -27.62
CA THR A 469 -4.52 -7.12 -27.26
C THR A 469 -4.22 -6.68 -25.83
N LYS A 470 -3.82 -5.43 -25.62
CA LYS A 470 -3.66 -4.85 -24.28
C LYS A 470 -5.01 -4.88 -23.58
N ASN A 471 -5.24 -5.85 -22.69
CA ASN A 471 -6.41 -5.80 -21.82
C ASN A 471 -6.15 -4.73 -20.73
N PRO A 472 -6.88 -3.61 -20.72
CA PRO A 472 -6.62 -2.51 -19.79
C PRO A 472 -6.87 -2.88 -18.32
N SER A 473 -7.60 -3.97 -18.02
CA SER A 473 -7.72 -4.46 -16.64
C SER A 473 -6.43 -5.11 -16.14
N MET A 474 -5.79 -5.96 -16.97
CA MET A 474 -4.54 -6.64 -16.61
C MET A 474 -3.36 -5.68 -16.47
N ALA A 475 -3.30 -4.64 -17.32
CA ALA A 475 -2.28 -3.60 -17.21
C ALA A 475 -2.39 -2.86 -15.86
N ARG A 476 -3.61 -2.60 -15.39
CA ARG A 476 -3.85 -2.00 -14.07
C ARG A 476 -3.45 -2.91 -12.92
N GLU A 477 -3.81 -4.19 -12.99
CA GLU A 477 -3.41 -5.18 -11.97
C GLU A 477 -1.89 -5.37 -11.88
N CYS A 478 -1.14 -5.05 -12.96
CA CYS A 478 0.33 -5.13 -12.99
C CYS A 478 1.03 -3.77 -12.82
N THR A 479 0.32 -2.71 -12.38
CA THR A 479 0.89 -1.38 -12.16
C THR A 479 1.11 -1.15 -10.67
N TYR A 480 2.36 -0.84 -10.29
CA TYR A 480 2.72 -0.49 -8.92
C TYR A 480 2.77 1.02 -8.73
N GLU A 481 2.46 1.48 -7.53
CA GLU A 481 2.78 2.84 -7.08
C GLU A 481 3.99 2.84 -6.16
N LEU A 482 4.87 3.82 -6.33
CA LEU A 482 6.05 3.98 -5.48
C LEU A 482 5.61 4.33 -4.05
N GLN A 483 5.96 3.45 -3.12
CA GLN A 483 5.65 3.58 -1.70
C GLN A 483 6.80 4.21 -0.92
N SER A 484 7.99 3.59 -0.97
CA SER A 484 9.17 4.01 -0.20
C SER A 484 10.45 3.90 -1.03
N VAL A 485 11.42 4.76 -0.73
CA VAL A 485 12.77 4.76 -1.31
C VAL A 485 13.78 4.78 -0.18
N VAL A 486 14.75 3.87 -0.21
CA VAL A 486 15.90 3.85 0.71
C VAL A 486 17.13 4.32 -0.06
N GLU A 487 17.75 5.38 0.43
CA GLU A 487 18.95 6.00 -0.14
C GLU A 487 20.12 5.81 0.82
N HIS A 488 21.28 5.43 0.27
CA HIS A 488 22.53 5.39 1.01
C HIS A 488 23.41 6.59 0.63
N VAL A 489 23.72 7.45 1.59
CA VAL A 489 24.60 8.61 1.45
C VAL A 489 25.95 8.30 2.06
N GLY A 490 27.05 8.58 1.35
CA GLY A 490 28.42 8.31 1.83
C GLY A 490 29.18 7.29 1.00
N GLU A 491 30.24 6.73 1.57
CA GLU A 491 31.16 5.78 0.94
C GLU A 491 30.76 4.33 1.23
N LEU A 492 31.54 3.36 0.73
CA LEU A 492 31.21 1.93 0.87
C LEU A 492 31.31 1.43 2.33
N LYS A 493 32.32 1.89 3.07
CA LYS A 493 32.59 1.46 4.46
C LYS A 493 31.96 2.36 5.52
N LYS A 494 31.50 3.55 5.11
CA LYS A 494 30.93 4.54 6.01
C LYS A 494 29.86 5.34 5.31
N GLY A 495 28.66 5.36 5.88
CA GLY A 495 27.58 6.15 5.32
C GLY A 495 26.37 6.28 6.23
N HIS A 496 25.30 6.78 5.64
CA HIS A 496 24.05 7.03 6.32
C HIS A 496 22.89 6.65 5.41
N TYR A 497 21.94 5.91 5.96
CA TYR A 497 20.72 5.56 5.27
C TYR A 497 19.62 6.57 5.56
N VAL A 498 18.94 7.01 4.51
CA VAL A 498 17.77 7.87 4.55
C VAL A 498 16.62 7.16 3.84
N SER A 499 15.42 7.23 4.40
CA SER A 499 14.20 6.70 3.78
C SER A 499 13.23 7.82 3.46
N TYR A 500 12.63 7.74 2.28
CA TYR A 500 11.53 8.60 1.86
C TYR A 500 10.30 7.71 1.69
N SER A 501 9.25 7.94 2.47
CA SER A 501 7.99 7.21 2.36
C SER A 501 6.88 8.16 1.95
N ARG A 502 6.06 7.73 1.00
CA ARG A 502 4.89 8.47 0.54
C ARG A 502 3.79 8.33 1.58
N VAL A 503 3.26 9.45 2.06
CA VAL A 503 2.13 9.50 2.99
C VAL A 503 0.88 9.98 2.23
N GLY A 504 -0.23 9.27 2.36
CA GLY A 504 -1.51 9.55 1.70
C GLY A 504 -2.41 8.31 1.64
N ASN A 505 -3.53 8.37 0.91
CA ASN A 505 -4.51 7.27 0.77
C ASN A 505 -3.90 6.00 0.14
N GLN A 506 -3.11 5.25 0.92
CA GLN A 506 -2.52 3.95 0.61
C GLN A 506 -3.29 2.82 1.27
#